data_AF-A0A9D8BRU7-F1
#
_entry.id   AF-A0A9D8BRU7-F1
#
_cell.length_a   1.000
_cell.length_b   1.000
_cell.length_c   1.000
_cell.angle_alpha   90.00
_cell.angle_beta   90.00
_cell.angle_gamma   90.00
#
_symmetry.space_group_name_H-M   'P 1'
#
loop_
_entity.id
_entity.type
_entity.pdbx_description
1 polymer ?
#
loop_
_entity_poly.entity_id
_entity_poly.type
_entity_poly.pdbx_seq_one_letter_code
_entity_poly.pdbx_strand_id
1 'polypeptide(L)' 'MTRAAKLSAVVDTRVIYCGDNLDQLKKLPDGCVDLIYIDPPFNSNRNYEVFWGETIEVRVIG' A
#
# COMPACT_ATOMS: atom_id res chain seq x y z
N MET A 1 24.39 -14.12 10.79
CA MET A 1 24.57 -12.73 11.27
C MET A 1 23.42 -11.90 10.74
N THR A 2 22.55 -11.38 11.61
CA THR A 2 21.38 -10.59 11.20
C THR A 2 21.84 -9.17 10.89
N ARG A 3 21.74 -8.73 9.63
CA ARG A 3 22.05 -7.34 9.26
C ARG A 3 21.00 -6.44 9.93
N ALA A 4 21.43 -5.51 10.77
CA ALA A 4 20.53 -4.50 11.33
C ALA A 4 19.89 -3.73 10.18
N ALA A 5 18.55 -3.65 10.17
CA ALA A 5 17.82 -2.88 9.17
C ALA A 5 18.23 -1.40 9.30
N LYS A 6 18.71 -0.80 8.21
CA LYS A 6 19.03 0.62 8.17
C LYS A 6 17.73 1.40 8.31
N LEU A 7 17.58 2.18 9.38
CA LEU A 7 16.47 3.11 9.53
C LEU A 7 16.59 4.18 8.44
N SER A 8 15.46 4.57 7.86
CA SER A 8 15.41 5.68 6.91
C SER A 8 15.54 7.00 7.68
N ALA A 9 16.29 7.95 7.11
CA ALA A 9 16.43 9.30 7.64
C ALA A 9 15.34 10.26 7.07
N VAL A 10 14.55 9.79 6.10
CA VAL A 10 13.61 10.62 5.33
C VAL A 10 12.16 10.34 5.72
N VAL A 11 11.83 9.08 6.00
CA VAL A 11 10.46 8.62 6.34
C VAL A 11 10.52 7.53 7.40
N ASP A 12 9.46 7.42 8.21
CA ASP A 12 9.30 6.30 9.12
C ASP A 12 9.16 4.98 8.35
N THR A 13 9.76 3.91 8.88
CA THR A 13 9.73 2.57 8.28
C THR A 13 8.92 1.62 9.15
N ARG A 14 8.41 0.53 8.56
CA ARG A 14 7.53 -0.45 9.25
C ARG A 14 6.19 0.14 9.69
N VAL A 15 5.68 1.10 8.92
CA VAL A 15 4.39 1.75 9.14
C VAL A 15 3.35 1.10 8.22
N ILE A 16 2.14 0.88 8.75
CA ILE A 16 0.97 0.48 7.97
C ILE A 16 0.03 1.69 7.90
N TYR A 17 -0.26 2.14 6.69
CA TYR A 17 -1.26 3.18 6.45
C TYR A 17 -2.57 2.54 6.00
N CYS A 18 -3.67 2.83 6.70
CA CYS A 18 -5.00 2.39 6.31
C CYS A 18 -5.73 3.51 5.54
N GLY A 19 -6.19 3.24 4.32
CA GLY A 19 -6.94 4.18 3.48
C GLY A 19 -6.66 4.03 1.99
N ASP A 20 -7.14 4.99 1.18
CA ASP A 20 -6.86 5.06 -0.25
C ASP A 20 -5.36 5.26 -0.52
N ASN A 21 -4.80 4.48 -1.45
CA ASN A 21 -3.36 4.50 -1.69
C ASN A 21 -2.86 5.80 -2.34
N LEU A 22 -3.66 6.45 -3.20
CA LEU A 22 -3.25 7.67 -3.90
C LEU A 22 -3.15 8.83 -2.90
N ASP A 23 -4.07 8.89 -1.95
CA ASP A 23 -4.05 9.93 -0.93
C ASP A 23 -2.91 9.77 0.08
N GLN A 24 -2.46 8.54 0.35
CA GLN A 24 -1.27 8.32 1.16
C GLN A 24 0.02 8.61 0.39
N LEU A 25 0.12 8.15 -0.87
CA LEU A 25 1.32 8.36 -1.69
C LEU A 25 1.62 9.85 -1.91
N LYS A 26 0.60 10.70 -2.06
CA LYS A 26 0.76 12.16 -2.18
C LYS A 26 1.40 12.84 -0.96
N LYS A 27 1.39 12.20 0.22
CA LYS A 27 1.96 12.75 1.46
C LYS A 27 3.44 12.40 1.63
N LEU A 28 3.95 11.46 0.85
CA LEU A 28 5.34 11.02 0.92
C LEU A 28 6.26 11.98 0.15
N PRO A 29 7.49 12.22 0.64
CA PRO A 29 8.47 13.00 -0.11
C PRO A 29 8.87 12.32 -1.42
N ASP A 30 9.25 13.12 -2.42
CA ASP A 30 9.76 12.62 -3.68
C ASP A 30 11.05 11.80 -3.48
N GLY A 31 11.18 10.69 -4.23
CA GLY A 31 12.38 9.85 -4.23
C GLY A 31 12.66 9.11 -2.91
N CYS A 32 11.70 9.01 -1.99
CA CYS A 32 11.89 8.35 -0.70
C CYS A 32 11.71 6.82 -0.71
N VAL A 33 11.35 6.23 -1.86
CA VAL A 33 11.07 4.79 -2.02
C VAL A 33 12.00 4.18 -3.07
N ASP A 34 12.79 3.18 -2.66
CA ASP A 34 13.71 2.46 -3.54
C ASP A 34 13.05 1.31 -4.32
N LEU A 35 12.02 0.68 -3.75
CA LEU A 35 11.34 -0.49 -4.32
C LEU A 35 9.84 -0.45 -3.99
N ILE A 36 9.02 -0.69 -5.01
CA ILE A 36 7.57 -0.84 -4.89
C ILE A 36 7.20 -2.27 -5.30
N TYR A 37 6.49 -2.98 -4.43
CA TYR A 37 5.84 -4.25 -4.75
C TYR A 37 4.33 -4.05 -4.62
N ILE A 38 3.57 -4.43 -5.65
CA ILE A 38 2.12 -4.33 -5.69
C ILE A 38 1.50 -5.59 -6.29
N ASP A 39 0.34 -5.95 -5.78
CA ASP A 39 -0.55 -6.98 -6.32
C ASP A 39 -1.97 -6.41 -6.42
N PRO A 40 -2.24 -5.54 -7.42
CA PRO A 40 -3.52 -4.86 -7.52
C PRO A 40 -4.64 -5.83 -7.95
N PRO A 41 -5.93 -5.49 -7.72
CA PRO A 41 -7.03 -6.28 -8.25
C PRO A 41 -6.97 -6.34 -9.78
N PHE A 42 -6.85 -7.55 -10.33
CA PHE A 42 -6.73 -7.83 -11.76
C PHE A 42 -8.04 -7.72 -12.55
N ASN A 43 -9.08 -7.09 -11.99
CA ASN A 43 -10.41 -6.94 -12.61
C ASN A 43 -11.01 -8.26 -13.13
N SER A 44 -10.73 -9.36 -12.43
CA SER A 44 -11.07 -10.72 -12.86
C SER A 44 -12.44 -11.22 -12.37
N ASN A 45 -13.28 -10.31 -11.89
CA ASN A 45 -14.56 -10.61 -11.23
C ASN A 45 -14.41 -11.56 -10.03
N ARG A 46 -13.21 -11.61 -9.42
CA ARG A 46 -12.93 -12.33 -8.18
C ARG A 46 -13.19 -11.41 -7.00
N ASN A 47 -13.72 -11.99 -5.92
CA ASN A 47 -13.77 -11.33 -4.63
C ASN A 47 -12.35 -11.34 -4.04
N TYR A 48 -11.76 -10.17 -3.87
CA TYR A 48 -10.49 -10.01 -3.16
C TYR A 48 -10.77 -9.93 -1.66
N GLU A 49 -9.88 -10.52 -0.86
CA GLU A 49 -10.01 -10.46 0.60
C GLU A 49 -9.87 -9.01 1.06
N VAL A 50 -10.90 -8.52 1.75
CA VAL A 50 -10.89 -7.20 2.38
C VAL A 50 -10.47 -7.40 3.84
N PHE A 51 -9.24 -6.98 4.17
CA PHE A 51 -8.65 -7.20 5.50
C PHE A 51 -9.29 -6.35 6.61
N TRP A 52 -9.97 -5.26 6.26
CA TRP A 52 -10.66 -4.37 7.18
C TRP A 52 -12.14 -4.49 6.86
N GLY A 53 -12.94 -5.03 7.79
CA GLY A 53 -14.30 -5.55 7.57
C GLY A 53 -15.39 -4.59 7.08
N GLU A 54 -15.03 -3.47 6.47
CA GLU A 54 -15.96 -2.56 5.80
C GLU A 54 -15.62 -2.47 4.31
N THR A 55 -16.59 -2.85 3.49
CA THR A 55 -16.66 -2.66 2.03
C THR A 55 -16.07 -3.78 1.19
N ILE A 56 -16.94 -4.67 0.71
CA ILE A 56 -16.70 -5.43 -0.51
C ILE A 56 -16.41 -4.40 -1.61
N GLU A 57 -15.23 -4.44 -2.24
CA GLU A 57 -14.95 -3.65 -3.44
C GLU A 57 -15.88 -4.12 -4.57
N VAL A 58 -17.08 -3.55 -4.66
CA VAL A 58 -17.94 -3.68 -5.83
C VAL A 58 -17.51 -2.60 -6.82
N ARG A 59 -16.74 -3.00 -7.82
CA ARG A 59 -16.41 -2.10 -8.93
C ARG A 59 -17.65 -1.91 -9.80
N VAL A 60 -18.30 -0.75 -9.68
CA VAL A 60 -19.32 -0.32 -10.64
C VAL A 60 -18.59 -0.04 -11.96
N ILE A 61 -18.76 -0.96 -12.91
CA ILE A 61 -18.38 -0.74 -14.32
C ILE A 61 -19.31 0.36 -14.85
N GLY A 62 -18.74 1.54 -15.09
CA GLY A 62 -19.33 2.54 -15.97
C GLY A 62 -19.00 2.23 -17.43
#